data_AF-A0A8T5DYP0-F1
#
_entry.id   AF-A0A8T5DYP0-F1
#
_cell.length_a   1.000
_cell.length_b   1.000
_cell.length_c   1.000
_cell.angle_alpha   90.00
_cell.angle_beta   90.00
_cell.angle_gamma   90.00
#
_symmetry.space_group_name_H-M   'P 1'
#
loop_
_entity.id
_entity.type
_entity.pdbx_description
1 polymer ?
#
loop_
_entity_poly.entity_id
_entity_poly.type
_entity_poly.pdbx_seq_one_letter_code
_entity_poly.pdbx_strand_id
1 'polypeptide(L)'
;MKFKIIIMFLVLTFIISSAYAIDTDNDGLEDLSEQELGTGINDMDTDKDGFSDGVEVELGTNPLDDSKYPKNQITSSAIAGMPPKNYLTSLLVITVLSQIGLFMYMRSRNENKFYR
;
A
#
# COMPACT_ATOMS: atom_id res chain seq x y z
N MET A 1 4.55 9.50 31.55
CA MET A 1 3.76 9.93 30.37
C MET A 1 4.54 9.84 29.05
N LYS A 2 5.80 10.31 28.97
CA LYS A 2 6.60 10.36 27.73
C LYS A 2 6.88 9.00 27.06
N PHE A 3 7.12 7.94 27.83
CA PHE A 3 7.36 6.58 27.28
C PHE A 3 6.11 5.92 26.68
N LYS A 4 4.92 6.17 27.25
CA LYS A 4 3.65 5.61 26.74
C LYS A 4 3.27 6.16 25.36
N ILE A 5 3.57 7.43 25.08
CA ILE A 5 3.28 8.06 23.78
C ILE A 5 4.18 7.49 22.67
N ILE A 6 5.46 7.28 22.95
CA ILE A 6 6.42 6.70 22.01
C ILE A 6 6.04 5.26 21.68
N ILE A 7 5.70 4.47 22.71
CA ILE A 7 5.23 3.09 22.54
C ILE A 7 3.92 3.05 21.75
N MET A 8 2.99 3.98 22.01
CA MET A 8 1.72 4.06 21.27
C MET A 8 1.93 4.37 19.78
N PHE A 9 2.88 5.25 19.44
CA PHE A 9 3.21 5.55 18.04
C PHE A 9 3.96 4.41 17.34
N LEU A 10 4.88 3.73 18.03
CA LEU A 10 5.58 2.55 17.48
C LEU A 10 4.62 1.39 17.20
N VAL A 11 3.67 1.15 18.11
CA VAL A 11 2.63 0.13 17.93
C VAL A 11 1.69 0.52 16.79
N LEU A 12 1.29 1.79 16.70
CA LEU A 12 0.45 2.26 15.60
C LEU A 12 1.15 2.14 14.24
N THR A 13 2.44 2.47 14.14
CA THR A 13 3.21 2.29 12.90
C THR A 13 3.44 0.82 12.54
N PHE A 14 3.62 -0.03 13.54
CA PHE A 14 3.77 -1.48 13.33
C PHE A 14 2.48 -2.11 12.81
N ILE A 15 1.33 -1.71 13.36
CA ILE A 15 0.00 -2.17 12.89
C ILE A 15 -0.31 -1.67 11.48
N ILE A 16 0.03 -0.41 11.16
CA ILE A 16 -0.16 0.13 9.80
C ILE A 16 0.77 -0.57 8.79
N SER A 17 2.00 -0.90 9.19
CA SER A 17 2.95 -1.61 8.33
C SER A 17 2.53 -3.05 8.02
N SER A 18 1.92 -3.75 8.98
CA SER A 18 1.39 -5.10 8.74
C SER A 18 0.13 -5.13 7.88
N ALA A 19 -0.50 -3.97 7.67
CA ALA A 19 -1.68 -3.82 6.82
C ALA A 19 -1.31 -3.43 5.38
N TYR A 20 -0.02 -3.30 5.05
CA TYR A 20 0.44 -3.12 3.69
C TYR A 20 0.66 -4.52 3.09
N ALA A 21 -0.37 -5.06 2.45
CA ALA A 21 -0.24 -6.31 1.72
C ALA A 21 0.71 -6.11 0.52
N ILE A 22 1.40 -7.17 0.16
CA ILE A 22 2.31 -7.20 -0.98
C ILE A 22 1.45 -7.23 -2.25
N ASP A 23 1.83 -6.44 -3.25
CA ASP A 23 1.23 -6.34 -4.58
C ASP A 23 2.43 -6.29 -5.55
N THR A 24 2.79 -7.45 -6.10
CA THR A 24 4.07 -7.71 -6.76
C THR A 24 4.12 -7.10 -8.16
N ASP A 25 3.02 -7.15 -8.90
CA ASP A 25 2.92 -6.62 -10.26
C ASP A 25 2.33 -5.19 -10.32
N ASN A 26 1.86 -4.68 -9.18
CA ASN A 26 1.33 -3.33 -8.99
C ASN A 26 0.07 -3.04 -9.81
N ASP A 27 -0.76 -4.05 -10.00
CA ASP A 27 -2.02 -3.94 -10.73
C ASP A 27 -3.20 -3.47 -9.85
N GLY A 28 -2.99 -3.43 -8.53
CA GLY A 28 -3.96 -3.01 -7.53
C GLY A 28 -4.63 -4.16 -6.76
N LEU A 29 -4.27 -5.41 -7.04
CA LEU A 29 -4.66 -6.62 -6.33
C LEU A 29 -3.50 -7.11 -5.46
N GLU A 30 -3.79 -7.57 -4.25
CA GLU A 30 -2.74 -8.04 -3.33
C GLU A 30 -2.34 -9.49 -3.67
N ASP A 31 -1.06 -9.86 -3.59
CA ASP A 31 -0.53 -11.21 -3.89
C ASP A 31 -1.34 -12.33 -3.22
N LEU A 32 -1.81 -12.09 -1.99
CA LEU A 32 -2.66 -13.04 -1.26
C LEU A 32 -4.04 -13.19 -1.90
N SER A 33 -4.64 -12.08 -2.32
CA SER A 33 -5.92 -12.06 -3.03
C SER A 33 -5.77 -12.71 -4.41
N GLU A 34 -4.66 -12.45 -5.10
CA GLU A 34 -4.33 -13.07 -6.37
C GLU A 34 -4.21 -14.60 -6.23
N GLN A 35 -3.51 -15.07 -5.19
CA GLN A 35 -3.38 -16.49 -4.89
C GLN A 35 -4.75 -17.14 -4.55
N GLU A 36 -5.64 -16.42 -3.89
CA GLU A 36 -7.00 -16.88 -3.57
C GLU A 36 -7.91 -16.94 -4.80
N LEU A 37 -7.78 -15.98 -5.72
CA LEU A 37 -8.55 -15.89 -6.95
C LEU A 37 -7.99 -16.77 -8.07
N GLY A 38 -6.72 -17.16 -7.98
CA GLY A 38 -6.01 -17.94 -8.99
C GLY A 38 -5.43 -17.09 -10.13
N THR A 39 -5.26 -15.79 -9.91
CA THR A 39 -4.58 -14.87 -10.84
C THR A 39 -3.07 -14.93 -10.66
N GLY A 40 -2.32 -14.30 -11.57
CA GLY A 40 -0.87 -14.37 -11.61
C GLY A 40 -0.21 -13.26 -10.81
N ILE A 41 0.43 -13.60 -9.68
CA ILE A 41 1.18 -12.69 -8.78
C ILE A 41 2.21 -11.78 -9.50
N ASN A 42 2.58 -12.11 -10.72
CA ASN A 42 3.57 -11.38 -11.51
C ASN A 42 3.08 -11.04 -12.92
N ASP A 43 1.76 -11.09 -13.13
CA ASP A 43 1.09 -10.89 -14.42
C ASP A 43 -0.16 -10.03 -14.22
N MET A 44 -0.02 -8.73 -14.50
CA MET A 44 -1.06 -7.71 -14.23
C MET A 44 -2.40 -7.97 -14.93
N ASP A 45 -2.46 -8.85 -15.91
CA ASP A 45 -3.61 -9.17 -16.76
C ASP A 45 -3.56 -10.67 -17.08
N THR A 46 -4.14 -11.49 -16.20
CA THR A 46 -3.97 -12.94 -16.23
C THR A 46 -4.62 -13.58 -17.46
N ASP A 47 -5.79 -13.08 -17.89
CA ASP A 47 -6.55 -13.62 -19.02
C ASP A 47 -6.27 -12.92 -20.37
N LYS A 48 -5.55 -11.80 -20.34
CA LYS A 48 -4.97 -11.10 -21.50
C LYS A 48 -6.00 -10.40 -22.36
N ASP A 49 -7.08 -9.94 -21.76
CA ASP A 49 -8.11 -9.16 -22.44
C ASP A 49 -7.83 -7.64 -22.47
N GLY A 50 -6.79 -7.20 -21.76
CA GLY A 50 -6.31 -5.82 -21.72
C GLY A 50 -6.78 -5.01 -20.51
N PHE A 51 -7.50 -5.64 -19.57
CA PHE A 51 -7.81 -5.07 -18.25
C PHE A 51 -6.96 -5.75 -17.18
N SER A 52 -6.60 -5.02 -16.12
CA SER A 52 -5.83 -5.64 -15.05
C SER A 52 -6.72 -6.41 -14.08
N ASP A 53 -6.17 -7.46 -13.47
CA ASP A 53 -6.92 -8.33 -12.54
C ASP A 53 -7.52 -7.51 -11.39
N GLY A 54 -6.77 -6.54 -10.86
CA GLY A 54 -7.24 -5.60 -9.85
C GLY A 54 -8.40 -4.72 -10.29
N VAL A 55 -8.40 -4.24 -11.54
CA VAL A 55 -9.52 -3.45 -12.09
C VAL A 55 -10.75 -4.32 -12.25
N GLU A 56 -10.57 -5.54 -12.70
CA GLU A 56 -11.65 -6.49 -12.89
C GLU A 56 -12.31 -6.91 -11.58
N VAL A 57 -11.51 -7.19 -10.55
CA VAL A 57 -12.02 -7.46 -9.20
C VAL A 57 -12.75 -6.25 -8.63
N GLU A 58 -12.24 -5.02 -8.82
CA GLU A 58 -12.90 -3.80 -8.37
C GLU A 58 -14.27 -3.59 -9.05
N LEU A 59 -14.37 -3.94 -10.34
CA LEU A 59 -15.58 -3.79 -11.13
C LEU A 59 -16.51 -5.01 -11.06
N GLY A 60 -16.11 -6.08 -10.36
CA GLY A 60 -16.88 -7.30 -10.18
C GLY A 60 -16.95 -8.17 -11.45
N THR A 61 -15.96 -8.04 -12.35
CA THR A 61 -15.73 -8.95 -13.47
C THR A 61 -14.82 -10.12 -13.07
N ASN A 62 -14.52 -11.02 -14.01
CA ASN A 62 -13.77 -12.23 -13.72
C ASN A 62 -12.37 -12.14 -14.35
N PRO A 63 -11.28 -12.02 -13.56
CA PRO A 63 -9.90 -11.85 -14.05
C PRO A 63 -9.28 -13.10 -14.69
N LEU A 64 -10.09 -14.13 -14.94
CA LEU A 64 -9.67 -15.41 -15.49
C LEU A 64 -10.49 -15.80 -16.73
N ASP A 65 -11.30 -14.88 -17.26
CA ASP A 65 -12.22 -15.11 -18.37
C ASP A 65 -12.25 -13.88 -19.28
N ASP A 66 -11.48 -13.98 -20.37
CA ASP A 66 -11.30 -12.95 -21.40
C ASP A 66 -12.60 -12.42 -22.04
N SER A 67 -13.74 -13.07 -21.78
CA SER A 67 -15.06 -12.68 -22.27
C SER A 67 -15.82 -11.78 -21.29
N LYS A 68 -15.31 -11.65 -20.06
CA LYS A 68 -15.95 -11.04 -18.89
C LYS A 68 -15.46 -9.64 -18.54
N TYR A 69 -14.69 -8.97 -19.39
CA TYR A 69 -14.28 -7.58 -19.16
C TYR A 69 -15.40 -6.52 -18.96
N PRO A 70 -15.02 -5.35 -18.39
CA PRO A 70 -15.88 -4.17 -18.25
C PRO A 70 -16.30 -3.52 -19.59
N LYS A 71 -17.44 -3.91 -20.15
CA LYS A 71 -17.93 -3.43 -21.47
C LYS A 71 -18.39 -1.98 -21.54
N ASN A 72 -18.80 -1.38 -20.41
CA ASN A 72 -19.56 -0.11 -20.40
C ASN A 72 -18.77 1.12 -19.89
N GLN A 73 -17.44 0.99 -19.72
CA GLN A 73 -16.56 2.11 -19.33
C GLN A 73 -15.46 2.41 -20.37
N ILE A 74 -15.50 1.77 -21.55
CA ILE A 74 -14.55 1.99 -22.67
C ILE A 74 -14.84 3.29 -23.44
N THR A 75 -15.41 4.31 -22.80
CA THR A 75 -15.52 5.66 -23.37
C THR A 75 -14.35 6.52 -22.90
N SER A 76 -13.25 6.40 -23.66
CA SER A 76 -12.24 7.46 -23.85
C SER A 76 -11.30 7.86 -22.69
N SER A 77 -11.09 7.01 -21.67
CA SER A 77 -10.05 7.29 -20.66
C SER A 77 -9.24 6.08 -20.17
N ALA A 78 -9.55 4.86 -20.60
CA ALA A 78 -8.94 3.62 -20.09
C ALA A 78 -7.65 3.20 -20.84
N ILE A 79 -6.95 4.14 -21.49
CA ILE A 79 -5.61 3.85 -22.02
C ILE A 79 -4.61 4.21 -20.92
N ALA A 80 -3.86 3.20 -20.49
CA ALA A 80 -2.69 3.24 -19.60
C ALA A 80 -2.96 3.20 -18.09
N GLY A 81 -2.59 2.04 -17.52
CA GLY A 81 -2.03 1.85 -16.18
C GLY A 81 -2.34 2.95 -15.18
N MET A 82 -3.35 2.69 -14.35
CA MET A 82 -3.55 3.41 -13.11
C MET A 82 -2.20 3.44 -12.37
N PRO A 83 -1.62 4.62 -12.05
CA PRO A 83 -0.30 4.67 -11.44
C PRO A 83 -0.33 4.00 -10.06
N PRO A 84 0.72 3.24 -9.69
CA PRO A 84 0.79 2.59 -8.39
C PRO A 84 0.64 3.60 -7.26
N LYS A 85 0.04 3.16 -6.14
CA LYS A 85 -0.24 3.98 -4.95
C LYS A 85 1.06 4.31 -4.19
N ASN A 86 1.99 5.03 -4.83
CA ASN A 86 3.29 5.48 -4.31
C ASN A 86 3.18 6.49 -3.14
N TYR A 87 1.96 6.93 -2.83
CA TYR A 87 1.68 7.86 -1.75
C TYR A 87 1.98 7.24 -0.38
N LEU A 88 1.87 5.91 -0.24
CA LEU A 88 2.01 5.22 1.04
C LEU A 88 3.48 4.97 1.42
N THR A 89 4.35 4.60 0.47
CA THR A 89 5.81 4.51 0.72
C THR A 89 6.40 5.87 1.07
N SER A 90 5.95 6.92 0.37
CA SER A 90 6.33 8.30 0.67
C SER A 90 5.88 8.74 2.07
N LEU A 91 4.65 8.39 2.46
CA LEU A 91 4.10 8.69 3.80
C LEU A 91 4.82 7.90 4.90
N LEU A 92 5.20 6.64 4.63
CA LEU A 92 6.00 5.80 5.54
C LEU A 92 7.39 6.43 5.80
N VAL A 93 8.09 6.87 4.76
CA VAL A 93 9.39 7.53 4.89
C VAL A 93 9.28 8.82 5.71
N ILE A 94 8.26 9.66 5.45
CA ILE A 94 8.04 10.90 6.20
C ILE A 94 7.71 10.63 7.67
N THR A 95 6.89 9.62 7.95
CA THR A 95 6.51 9.27 9.34
C THR A 95 7.69 8.71 10.14
N VAL A 96 8.52 7.85 9.54
CA VAL A 96 9.74 7.32 10.18
C VAL A 96 10.74 8.43 10.48
N LEU A 97 10.99 9.34 9.53
CA LEU A 97 11.90 10.48 9.73
C LEU A 97 11.39 11.42 10.83
N SER A 98 10.08 11.66 10.89
CA SER A 98 9.43 12.45 11.95
C SER A 98 9.63 11.81 13.34
N GLN A 99 9.46 10.49 13.46
CA GLN A 99 9.65 9.76 14.72
C GLN A 99 11.11 9.79 15.21
N ILE A 100 12.08 9.61 14.30
CA ILE A 100 13.52 9.72 14.61
C ILE A 100 13.85 11.13 15.11
N GLY A 101 13.35 12.16 14.41
CA GLY A 101 13.53 13.55 14.81
C GLY A 101 12.95 13.85 16.20
N LEU A 102 11.73 13.37 16.47
CA LEU A 102 11.09 13.54 17.78
C LEU A 102 11.86 12.81 18.89
N PHE A 103 12.36 11.61 18.62
CA PHE A 103 13.19 10.85 19.58
C PHE A 103 14.49 11.61 19.91
N MET A 104 15.20 12.13 18.90
CA MET A 104 16.40 12.96 19.11
C MET A 104 16.09 14.23 19.89
N TYR A 105 14.99 14.92 19.57
CA TYR A 105 14.54 16.11 20.30
C TYR A 105 14.25 15.80 21.78
N MET A 106 13.56 14.69 22.07
CA MET A 106 13.28 14.26 23.44
C MET A 106 14.54 13.87 24.21
N ARG A 107 15.52 13.22 23.54
CA ARG A 107 16.81 12.86 24.13
C ARG A 107 17.62 14.12 24.50
N SER A 108 17.76 15.06 23.57
CA SER A 108 18.50 16.32 23.78
C SER A 108 17.96 17.13 24.96
N ARG A 109 16.63 17.15 25.16
CA ARG A 109 16.01 17.87 26.27
C ARG A 109 16.23 17.22 27.64
N ASN A 110 16.44 15.91 27.68
CA ASN A 110 16.73 15.20 28.93
C ASN A 110 18.20 15.38 29.36
N GLU A 111 19.15 15.44 28.43
CA GLU A 111 20.57 15.67 28.72
C GLU A 111 20.82 17.07 29.31
N ASN A 112 20.09 18.09 28.83
CA ASN A 112 20.14 19.47 29.36
C ASN A 112 19.58 19.64 30.78
N LYS A 113 18.92 18.62 31.34
CA LYS A 113 18.43 18.64 32.73
C LYS A 113 19.48 18.18 33.75
N PHE A 114 20.57 17.57 33.30
CA PHE A 114 21.63 17.03 34.17
C PHE A 114 22.74 18.06 34.46
N TYR A 115 22.80 19.15 33.70
CA TYR A 115 23.76 20.25 33.85
C TYR A 115 23.21 21.44 34.66
N ARG A 116 22.15 21.26 35.43
CA ARG A 116 21.57 22.27 36.33
C ARG A 116 21.38 21.72 37.73
#